data_AF-A0A963HUB6-F1
#
_entry.id   AF-A0A963HUB6-F1
#
_cell.length_a   1.000
_cell.length_b   1.000
_cell.length_c   1.000
_cell.angle_alpha   90.00
_cell.angle_beta   90.00
_cell.angle_gamma   90.00
#
_symmetry.space_group_name_H-M   'P 1'
#
loop_
_entity.id
_entity.type
_entity.pdbx_description
1 polymer ?
#
loop_
_entity_poly.entity_id
_entity_poly.type
_entity_poly.pdbx_seq_one_letter_code
_entity_poly.pdbx_strand_id
1 'polypeptide(L)'
;MMWPARRWALALLMAFAMGAQAAEPMPSPAGAAHLKAERVRIERAFVDEVVGIAGASAAQVRRGIPDGPRITDTGRRVIESLEHQIGRPLSDDQRAAIQAADARREAALARARAEAARR
;
A
#
# COMPACT_ATOMS: atom_id res chain seq x y z
N MET A 1 34.17 -30.17 -39.97
CA MET A 1 33.76 -28.82 -39.51
C MET A 1 32.24 -28.80 -39.42
N MET A 2 31.66 -28.97 -38.22
CA MET A 2 30.21 -29.02 -38.01
C MET A 2 29.82 -28.03 -36.91
N TRP A 3 28.92 -27.11 -37.27
CA TRP A 3 28.48 -25.91 -36.54
C TRP A 3 27.80 -26.21 -35.18
N PRO A 4 28.02 -25.42 -34.11
CA PRO A 4 27.31 -25.55 -32.83
C PRO A 4 25.92 -24.87 -32.88
N ALA A 5 25.00 -25.38 -33.71
CA ALA A 5 23.65 -24.81 -33.86
C ALA A 5 22.71 -25.09 -32.67
N ARG A 6 23.08 -25.98 -31.74
CA ARG A 6 22.18 -26.49 -30.69
C ARG A 6 22.12 -25.66 -29.40
N ARG A 7 23.08 -24.75 -29.18
CA ARG A 7 23.14 -23.93 -27.94
C ARG A 7 22.25 -22.68 -27.99
N TRP A 8 21.90 -22.23 -29.19
CA TRP A 8 21.11 -21.01 -29.39
C TRP A 8 19.60 -21.25 -29.22
N ALA A 9 19.12 -22.48 -29.45
CA ALA A 9 17.71 -22.83 -29.30
C ALA A 9 17.24 -22.83 -27.84
N LEU A 10 18.11 -23.18 -26.88
CA LEU A 10 17.76 -23.15 -25.45
C LEU A 10 17.74 -21.74 -24.85
N ALA A 11 18.54 -20.82 -25.37
CA ALA A 11 18.56 -19.42 -24.90
C ALA A 11 17.28 -18.66 -25.29
N LEU A 12 16.69 -18.99 -26.44
CA LEU A 12 15.45 -18.36 -26.91
C LEU A 12 14.19 -18.78 -26.14
N LEU A 13 14.16 -19.99 -25.58
CA LEU A 13 13.02 -20.48 -24.78
C LEU A 13 12.99 -19.90 -23.36
N MET A 14 14.13 -19.54 -22.77
CA MET A 14 14.18 -18.89 -21.45
C MET A 14 13.81 -17.40 -21.48
N ALA A 15 13.96 -16.72 -22.62
CA ALA A 15 13.61 -15.30 -22.74
C ALA A 15 12.09 -15.05 -22.79
N PHE A 16 11.28 -16.04 -23.23
CA PHE A 16 9.83 -15.87 -23.35
C PHE A 16 9.08 -15.98 -22.01
N ALA A 17 9.68 -16.61 -20.99
CA ALA A 17 9.03 -16.81 -19.70
C ALA A 17 9.02 -15.55 -18.80
N MET A 18 9.88 -14.55 -19.05
CA MET A 18 9.95 -13.31 -18.24
C MET A 18 9.11 -12.14 -18.80
N GLY A 19 8.46 -12.30 -19.96
CA GLY A 19 7.80 -11.20 -20.67
C GLY A 19 6.30 -11.00 -20.40
N ALA A 20 5.63 -11.96 -19.75
CA ALA A 20 4.19 -11.87 -19.48
C ALA A 20 3.89 -11.21 -18.13
N GLN A 21 4.50 -10.05 -17.84
CA GLN A 21 3.84 -9.12 -16.92
C GLN A 21 2.66 -8.54 -17.68
N ALA A 22 1.51 -9.20 -17.60
CA ALA A 22 0.26 -8.64 -18.08
C ALA A 22 0.14 -7.23 -17.48
N ALA A 23 0.17 -6.21 -18.33
CA ALA A 23 -0.12 -4.85 -17.90
C ALA A 23 -1.47 -4.91 -17.16
N GLU A 24 -1.48 -4.55 -15.87
CA GLU A 24 -2.74 -4.56 -15.12
C GLU A 24 -3.74 -3.73 -15.90
N PRO A 25 -4.92 -4.29 -16.24
CA PRO A 25 -5.90 -3.58 -17.04
C PRO A 25 -6.21 -2.26 -16.34
N MET A 26 -5.98 -1.15 -17.03
CA MET A 26 -6.25 0.17 -16.50
C MET A 26 -7.72 0.19 -16.05
N PRO A 27 -8.02 0.55 -14.79
CA PRO A 27 -9.38 0.46 -14.28
C PRO A 27 -10.31 1.30 -15.14
N SER A 28 -11.53 0.79 -15.37
CA SER A 28 -12.57 1.55 -16.06
C SER A 28 -12.82 2.87 -15.32
N PRO A 29 -13.43 3.90 -15.94
CA PRO A 29 -13.81 5.11 -15.23
C PRO A 29 -14.65 4.85 -13.97
N ALA A 30 -15.53 3.84 -14.02
CA ALA A 30 -16.32 3.38 -12.88
C ALA A 30 -15.44 2.73 -11.79
N GLY A 31 -14.50 1.86 -12.18
CA GLY A 31 -13.51 1.26 -11.29
C GLY A 31 -12.60 2.31 -10.63
N ALA A 32 -12.13 3.30 -11.38
CA ALA A 32 -11.30 4.39 -10.86
C ALA A 32 -12.05 5.28 -9.86
N ALA A 33 -13.31 5.61 -10.14
CA ALA A 33 -14.17 6.35 -9.21
C ALA A 33 -14.43 5.56 -7.93
N HIS A 34 -14.70 4.26 -8.05
CA HIS A 34 -14.88 3.35 -6.93
C HIS A 34 -13.61 3.26 -6.06
N LEU A 35 -12.44 3.05 -6.67
CA LEU A 35 -11.17 2.99 -5.96
C LEU A 35 -10.86 4.29 -5.21
N LYS A 36 -11.19 5.44 -5.80
CA LYS A 36 -11.03 6.74 -5.14
C LYS A 36 -11.93 6.85 -3.91
N ALA A 37 -13.20 6.47 -4.02
CA ALA A 37 -14.14 6.50 -2.91
C ALA A 37 -13.73 5.54 -1.78
N GLU A 38 -13.31 4.32 -2.12
CA GLU A 38 -12.85 3.33 -1.15
C GLU A 38 -11.56 3.78 -0.46
N ARG A 39 -10.61 4.39 -1.17
CA ARG A 39 -9.42 4.97 -0.55
C ARG A 39 -9.77 6.00 0.52
N VAL A 40 -10.68 6.92 0.23
CA VAL A 40 -11.12 7.94 1.21
C VAL A 40 -11.77 7.29 2.44
N ARG A 41 -12.59 6.25 2.23
CA ARG A 41 -13.23 5.51 3.31
C ARG A 41 -12.22 4.76 4.19
N ILE A 42 -11.31 4.03 3.56
CA ILE A 42 -10.26 3.25 4.23
C ILE A 42 -9.33 4.17 5.02
N GLU A 43 -8.93 5.31 4.44
CA GLU A 43 -8.09 6.27 5.13
C GLU A 43 -8.80 6.92 6.32
N ARG A 44 -10.09 7.25 6.18
CA ARG A 44 -10.89 7.74 7.32
C ARG A 44 -10.93 6.73 8.45
N ALA A 45 -11.23 5.47 8.15
CA ALA A 45 -11.28 4.40 9.16
C ALA A 45 -9.93 4.23 9.88
N PHE A 46 -8.82 4.26 9.13
CA PHE A 46 -7.48 4.22 9.72
C PHE A 46 -7.22 5.41 10.65
N VAL A 47 -7.58 6.63 10.23
CA VAL A 47 -7.42 7.82 11.08
C VAL A 47 -8.23 7.69 12.37
N ASP A 48 -9.50 7.30 12.28
CA ASP A 48 -10.38 7.16 13.44
C ASP A 48 -9.85 6.10 14.43
N GLU A 49 -9.30 5.00 13.91
CA GLU A 49 -8.68 3.96 14.72
C GLU A 49 -7.41 4.46 15.43
N VAL A 50 -6.51 5.14 14.71
CA VAL A 50 -5.27 5.70 15.32
C VAL A 50 -5.59 6.78 16.35
N VAL A 51 -6.63 7.60 16.12
CA VAL A 51 -7.13 8.55 17.13
C VAL A 51 -7.49 7.83 18.42
N GLY A 52 -8.21 6.70 18.33
CA GLY A 52 -8.56 5.89 19.49
C GLY A 52 -7.36 5.26 20.20
N ILE A 53 -6.33 4.83 19.45
CA ILE A 53 -5.12 4.20 20.00
C ILE A 53 -4.21 5.22 20.70
N ALA A 54 -3.94 6.35 20.05
CA ALA A 54 -2.93 7.31 20.48
C ALA A 54 -3.50 8.42 21.38
N GLY A 55 -4.82 8.58 21.44
CA GLY A 55 -5.46 9.71 22.13
C GLY A 55 -5.14 11.06 21.47
N ALA A 56 -4.83 11.05 20.17
CA ALA A 56 -4.48 12.23 19.38
C ALA A 56 -5.70 12.74 18.59
N SER A 57 -5.67 14.00 18.15
CA SER A 57 -6.67 14.52 17.23
C SER A 57 -6.50 13.95 15.81
N ALA A 58 -7.59 13.84 15.06
CA ALA A 58 -7.56 13.42 13.66
C ALA A 58 -6.62 14.30 12.80
N ALA A 59 -6.51 15.59 13.13
CA ALA A 59 -5.58 16.51 12.47
C ALA A 59 -4.11 16.16 12.72
N GLN A 60 -3.76 15.75 13.95
CA GLN A 60 -2.41 15.30 14.29
C GLN A 60 -2.04 14.00 13.55
N VAL A 61 -2.98 13.05 13.47
CA VAL A 61 -2.79 11.79 12.74
C VAL A 61 -2.60 12.03 11.25
N ARG A 62 -3.45 12.86 10.63
CA ARG A 62 -3.37 13.14 9.19
C ARG A 62 -2.05 13.77 8.76
N ARG A 63 -1.39 14.57 9.61
CA ARG A 63 -0.05 15.11 9.32
C ARG A 63 1.03 14.05 9.15
N GLY A 64 0.84 12.87 9.73
CA GLY A 64 1.74 11.73 9.57
C GLY A 64 1.47 10.90 8.31
N ILE A 65 0.32 11.08 7.67
CA ILE A 65 -0.06 10.33 6.47
C ILE A 65 0.66 10.96 5.26
N PRO A 66 1.46 10.20 4.49
CA PRO A 66 2.14 10.73 3.32
C PRO A 66 1.16 11.03 2.19
N ASP A 67 1.36 12.17 1.52
CA ASP A 67 0.64 12.50 0.29
C ASP A 67 1.11 11.59 -0.86
N GLY A 68 0.24 10.67 -1.27
CA GLY A 68 0.42 9.85 -2.47
C GLY A 68 1.05 8.46 -2.24
N PRO A 69 1.21 7.67 -3.32
CA PRO A 69 1.66 6.28 -3.28
C PRO A 69 3.18 6.16 -3.08
N ARG A 70 3.75 6.87 -2.10
CA ARG A 70 5.16 6.69 -1.75
C ARG A 70 5.36 5.31 -1.14
N ILE A 71 6.47 4.66 -1.50
CA ILE A 71 6.98 3.44 -0.87
C ILE A 71 7.50 3.82 0.53
N THR A 72 6.59 4.18 1.41
CA THR A 72 6.87 4.55 2.79
C THR A 72 5.83 3.88 3.67
N ASP A 73 6.30 3.06 4.60
CA ASP A 73 5.54 2.53 5.72
C ASP A 73 4.80 3.69 6.41
N THR A 74 3.46 3.69 6.27
CA THR A 74 2.65 4.80 6.75
C THR A 74 2.43 4.70 8.25
N GLY A 75 2.26 3.49 8.78
CA GLY A 75 2.19 3.23 10.21
C GLY A 75 3.40 3.84 10.94
N ARG A 76 4.61 3.56 10.45
CA ARG A 76 5.85 4.13 11.00
C ARG A 76 5.88 5.65 10.92
N ARG A 77 5.52 6.25 9.78
CA ARG A 77 5.49 7.72 9.65
C ARG A 77 4.47 8.37 10.59
N VAL A 78 3.31 7.75 10.75
CA VAL A 78 2.29 8.22 11.68
C VAL A 78 2.79 8.14 13.11
N ILE A 79 3.44 7.04 13.51
CA ILE A 79 4.09 6.91 14.82
C ILE A 79 5.12 8.02 15.03
N GLU A 80 6.11 8.15 14.15
CA GLU A 80 7.17 9.16 14.24
C GLU A 80 6.59 10.58 14.33
N SER A 81 5.59 10.88 13.50
CA SER A 81 4.92 12.18 13.48
C SER A 81 4.16 12.43 14.78
N LEU A 82 3.45 11.45 15.31
CA LEU A 82 2.69 11.59 16.56
C LEU A 82 3.62 11.77 17.76
N GLU A 83 4.70 10.98 17.85
CA GLU A 83 5.69 11.10 18.92
C GLU A 83 6.35 12.46 18.93
N HIS A 84 6.72 12.98 17.75
CA HIS A 84 7.24 14.33 17.61
C HIS A 84 6.21 15.40 18.06
N GLN A 85 4.93 15.23 17.69
CA GLN A 85 3.88 16.19 18.01
C GLN A 85 3.45 16.18 19.49
N ILE A 86 3.46 15.01 20.13
CA ILE A 86 3.07 14.84 21.54
C ILE A 86 4.27 15.09 22.47
N GLY A 87 5.50 14.98 21.97
CA GLY A 87 6.73 15.23 22.74
C GLY A 87 7.12 14.06 23.66
N ARG A 88 6.51 12.89 23.48
CA ARG A 88 6.86 11.65 24.19
C ARG A 88 6.72 10.45 23.25
N PRO A 89 7.48 9.37 23.47
CA PRO A 89 7.26 8.13 22.75
C PRO A 89 5.87 7.56 23.05
N LEU A 90 5.25 6.93 22.05
CA LEU A 90 4.10 6.07 22.24
C LEU A 90 4.56 4.79 22.96
N SER A 91 3.65 4.14 23.68
CA SER A 91 3.97 2.83 24.25
C SER A 91 4.17 1.79 23.14
N ASP A 92 4.91 0.73 23.43
CA ASP A 92 5.12 -0.35 22.46
C ASP A 92 3.81 -0.99 22.01
N ASP A 93 2.82 -1.11 22.91
CA ASP A 93 1.46 -1.56 22.58
C ASP A 93 0.76 -0.61 21.61
N GLN A 94 0.86 0.71 21.82
CA GLN A 94 0.29 1.70 20.91
C GLN A 94 0.96 1.64 19.53
N ARG A 95 2.28 1.52 19.48
CA ARG A 95 3.05 1.38 18.24
C ARG A 95 2.65 0.11 17.48
N ALA A 96 2.57 -1.02 18.18
CA ALA A 96 2.14 -2.30 17.60
C ALA A 96 0.70 -2.22 17.10
N ALA A 97 -0.21 -1.57 17.84
CA ALA A 97 -1.59 -1.39 17.43
C ALA A 97 -1.72 -0.51 16.17
N ILE A 98 -0.94 0.58 16.07
CA ILE A 98 -0.91 1.44 14.87
C ILE A 98 -0.36 0.67 13.67
N GLN A 99 0.68 -0.14 13.86
CA GLN A 99 1.23 -0.99 12.79
C GLN A 99 0.20 -2.04 12.32
N ALA A 100 -0.53 -2.66 13.24
CA ALA A 100 -1.62 -3.58 12.89
C ALA A 100 -2.76 -2.86 12.13
N ALA A 101 -3.05 -1.61 12.50
CA ALA A 101 -4.03 -0.78 11.80
C ALA A 101 -3.57 -0.44 10.36
N ASP A 102 -2.28 -0.14 10.15
CA ASP A 102 -1.75 0.08 8.80
C ASP A 102 -1.76 -1.19 7.96
N ALA A 103 -1.41 -2.34 8.53
CA ALA A 103 -1.50 -3.63 7.82
C ALA A 103 -2.96 -3.93 7.36
N ARG A 104 -3.96 -3.63 8.20
CA ARG A 104 -5.38 -3.72 7.82
C ARG A 104 -5.73 -2.74 6.70
N ARG A 105 -5.22 -1.51 6.78
CA ARG A 105 -5.40 -0.47 5.75
C ARG A 105 -4.83 -0.91 4.41
N GLU A 106 -3.62 -1.46 4.39
CA GLU A 106 -2.97 -1.98 3.18
C GLU A 106 -3.75 -3.14 2.56
N ALA A 107 -4.16 -4.12 3.38
CA ALA A 107 -4.99 -5.23 2.94
C ALA A 107 -6.33 -4.75 2.35
N ALA A 108 -6.96 -3.76 2.97
CA ALA A 108 -8.19 -3.15 2.45
C ALA A 108 -7.96 -2.42 1.11
N LEU A 109 -6.86 -1.67 0.98
CA LEU A 109 -6.50 -1.01 -0.28
C LEU A 109 -6.20 -2.03 -1.39
N ALA A 110 -5.56 -3.15 -1.07
CA ALA A 110 -5.32 -4.24 -2.04
C ALA A 110 -6.64 -4.84 -2.53
N ARG A 111 -7.59 -5.13 -1.63
CA ARG A 111 -8.94 -5.59 -1.98
C ARG A 111 -9.69 -4.59 -2.85
N ALA A 112 -9.68 -3.31 -2.48
CA ALA A 112 -10.34 -2.25 -3.24
C ALA A 112 -9.76 -2.12 -4.67
N ARG A 113 -8.44 -2.27 -4.85
CA ARG A 113 -7.81 -2.31 -6.18
C ARG A 113 -8.30 -3.51 -7.00
N ALA A 114 -8.35 -4.70 -6.40
CA ALA A 114 -8.84 -5.90 -7.07
C ALA A 114 -10.34 -5.80 -7.45
N GLU A 115 -11.16 -5.17 -6.61
CA GLU A 115 -12.56 -4.90 -6.93
C GLU A 115 -12.72 -3.86 -8.04
N ALA A 116 -11.93 -2.79 -8.00
CA ALA A 116 -11.93 -1.77 -9.04
C ALA A 116 -11.51 -2.30 -10.42
N ALA A 117 -10.57 -3.25 -10.47
CA ALA A 117 -10.15 -3.90 -11.71
C ALA A 117 -11.24 -4.78 -12.35
N ARG A 118 -12.27 -5.17 -11.58
CA ARG A 118 -13.40 -6.00 -12.04
C ARG A 118 -14.63 -5.19 -12.45
N ARG A 119 -14.59 -3.86 -12.33
CA ARG A 119 -15.68 -2.94 -12.65
C ARG A 119 -15.39 -2.18 -13.93
#